data_AF-A0A9W6U0G1-F1
#
_entry.id   AF-A0A9W6U0G1-F1
#
_cell.length_a   1.000
_cell.length_b   1.000
_cell.length_c   1.000
_cell.angle_alpha   90.00
_cell.angle_beta   90.00
_cell.angle_gamma   90.00
#
_symmetry.space_group_name_H-M   'P 1'
#
loop_
_entity.id
_entity.type
_entity.pdbx_description
1 polymer ?
#
loop_
_entity_poly.entity_id
_entity_poly.type
_entity_poly.pdbx_seq_one_letter_code
_entity_poly.pdbx_strand_id
1 'polypeptide(L)'
;MGKKSRKGAGKGGAKGKPAASGGGKKVNQKHKTQQVAATQKKTHQKQQGNGKKATANALTPAERLAEMRRKIDGGKFRMLNEQLYTSTGDDAFSTFQEDPELFDVYHQGFREMADKWPINPLDTFIDYVKCVGCRLLL
;
A
#
# COMPACT_ATOMS: atom_id res chain seq x y z
N MET A 1 -4.88 -4.03 -77.64
CA MET A 1 -4.57 -2.59 -77.46
C MET A 1 -4.29 -2.37 -75.99
N GLY A 2 -3.22 -1.76 -75.48
CA GLY A 2 -2.04 -1.12 -76.05
C GLY A 2 -1.39 -0.26 -74.95
N LYS A 3 -0.09 -0.45 -74.73
CA LYS A 3 0.93 0.48 -74.14
C LYS A 3 0.87 0.72 -72.60
N LYS A 4 1.92 0.41 -71.80
CA LYS A 4 3.22 1.12 -71.61
C LYS A 4 3.01 2.63 -71.37
N SER A 5 3.59 3.36 -70.40
CA SER A 5 4.90 3.25 -69.73
C SER A 5 5.09 4.43 -68.74
N ARG A 6 5.96 4.25 -67.72
CA ARG A 6 7.06 5.17 -67.24
C ARG A 6 6.70 6.55 -66.62
N LYS A 7 7.48 7.21 -65.76
CA LYS A 7 8.68 6.98 -64.90
C LYS A 7 9.09 8.38 -64.38
N GLY A 8 9.65 8.47 -63.16
CA GLY A 8 10.44 9.63 -62.67
C GLY A 8 10.33 9.74 -61.14
N ALA A 9 11.28 9.38 -60.28
CA ALA A 9 12.75 9.44 -60.18
C ALA A 9 13.30 10.73 -59.54
N GLY A 10 13.92 10.58 -58.36
CA GLY A 10 14.87 11.51 -57.71
C GLY A 10 14.72 11.53 -56.17
N LYS A 11 15.40 10.69 -55.36
CA LYS A 11 16.81 10.60 -54.90
C LYS A 11 17.20 11.50 -53.72
N GLY A 12 17.65 10.84 -52.63
CA GLY A 12 18.53 11.33 -51.54
C GLY A 12 18.02 10.92 -50.15
N GLY A 13 18.66 10.10 -49.30
CA GLY A 13 19.90 9.34 -49.37
C GLY A 13 20.88 9.65 -48.22
N ALA A 14 20.66 9.08 -47.02
CA ALA A 14 21.67 8.69 -45.98
C ALA A 14 20.90 8.07 -44.78
N LYS A 15 20.86 6.76 -44.49
CA LYS A 15 21.88 5.75 -44.09
C LYS A 15 22.66 6.09 -42.79
N GLY A 16 22.25 5.44 -41.71
CA GLY A 16 23.06 5.07 -40.54
C GLY A 16 22.41 3.87 -39.84
N LYS A 17 23.02 2.69 -39.96
CA LYS A 17 22.57 1.36 -39.47
C LYS A 17 23.15 1.08 -38.05
N PRO A 18 22.68 0.03 -37.35
CA PRO A 18 22.99 -0.27 -35.96
C PRO A 18 24.34 -1.01 -35.81
N ALA A 19 24.94 -0.93 -34.63
CA ALA A 19 26.09 -1.75 -34.24
C ALA A 19 25.70 -2.68 -33.10
N ALA A 20 26.08 -3.94 -33.24
CA ALA A 20 25.88 -5.02 -32.30
C ALA A 20 27.23 -5.53 -31.74
N SER A 21 27.14 -6.13 -30.55
CA SER A 21 28.01 -7.17 -29.97
C SER A 21 29.30 -6.75 -29.25
N GLY A 22 29.49 -7.35 -28.07
CA GLY A 22 30.82 -7.57 -27.50
C GLY A 22 30.86 -7.80 -25.99
N GLY A 23 30.82 -9.07 -25.56
CA GLY A 23 31.68 -9.57 -24.48
C GLY A 23 31.15 -9.54 -23.04
N GLY A 24 30.88 -10.73 -22.51
CA GLY A 24 30.41 -10.94 -21.15
C GLY A 24 31.43 -10.68 -20.04
N LYS A 25 30.91 -10.41 -18.85
CA LYS A 25 31.56 -10.70 -17.57
C LYS A 25 30.51 -11.14 -16.57
N LYS A 26 30.58 -12.42 -16.21
CA LYS A 26 29.90 -12.99 -15.04
C LYS A 26 30.46 -12.30 -13.80
N VAL A 27 29.61 -11.69 -12.98
CA VAL A 27 29.94 -11.39 -11.58
C VAL A 27 28.84 -11.97 -10.71
N ASN A 28 29.27 -12.98 -9.97
CA ASN A 28 28.56 -13.71 -8.94
C ASN A 28 28.50 -12.82 -7.69
N GLN A 29 27.36 -12.20 -7.37
CA GLN A 29 27.13 -11.62 -6.04
C GLN A 29 26.33 -12.59 -5.18
N LYS A 30 27.11 -13.38 -4.46
CA LYS A 30 26.73 -14.23 -3.35
C LYS A 30 26.46 -13.35 -2.12
N HIS A 31 25.25 -13.46 -1.57
CA HIS A 31 24.89 -13.33 -0.16
C HIS A 31 25.31 -12.07 0.61
N LYS A 32 24.32 -11.27 1.04
CA LYS A 32 24.36 -10.67 2.37
C LYS A 32 22.95 -10.52 2.95
N THR A 33 22.48 -11.59 3.58
CA THR A 33 21.48 -11.53 4.65
C THR A 33 22.00 -10.54 5.69
N GLN A 34 21.39 -9.36 5.77
CA GLN A 34 21.63 -8.46 6.88
C GLN A 34 20.86 -9.01 8.08
N GLN A 35 21.60 -9.75 8.91
CA GLN A 35 21.26 -9.95 10.30
C GLN A 35 21.27 -8.58 10.97
N VAL A 36 20.09 -8.01 11.22
CA VAL A 36 19.94 -6.97 12.23
C VAL A 36 19.86 -7.66 13.58
N ALA A 37 21.03 -7.84 14.18
CA ALA A 37 21.18 -8.25 15.56
C ALA A 37 20.46 -7.26 16.48
N ALA A 38 19.85 -7.83 17.51
CA ALA A 38 19.06 -7.17 18.53
C ALA A 38 19.74 -5.93 19.13
N THR A 39 18.99 -4.84 19.24
CA THR A 39 19.09 -3.93 20.39
C THR A 39 17.68 -3.66 20.88
N GLN A 40 17.19 -4.58 21.71
CA GLN A 40 16.00 -4.38 22.52
C GLN A 40 16.35 -3.38 23.63
N LYS A 41 16.13 -2.09 23.38
CA LYS A 41 16.12 -1.09 24.45
C LYS A 41 14.81 -1.27 25.23
N LYS A 42 14.88 -2.07 26.29
CA LYS A 42 13.84 -2.13 27.34
C LYS A 42 13.76 -0.76 28.03
N THR A 43 12.77 0.05 27.68
CA THR A 43 12.28 1.09 28.58
C THR A 43 11.24 0.46 29.52
N HIS A 44 11.71 0.08 30.70
CA HIS A 44 10.87 -0.18 31.86
C HIS A 44 10.16 1.12 32.26
N GLN A 45 8.88 1.26 31.93
CA GLN A 45 8.01 2.15 32.70
C GLN A 45 7.36 1.33 33.80
N LYS A 46 7.96 1.44 34.98
CA LYS A 46 7.42 1.00 36.26
C LYS A 46 6.29 1.97 36.62
N GLN A 47 5.04 1.57 36.43
CA GLN A 47 3.91 2.18 37.11
C GLN A 47 3.44 1.22 38.21
N GLN A 48 3.89 1.52 39.43
CA GLN A 48 3.27 1.03 40.64
C GLN A 48 1.94 1.77 40.81
N GLY A 49 0.84 1.04 40.63
CA GLY A 49 -0.52 1.47 40.93
C GLY A 49 -1.21 0.39 41.75
N ASN A 50 -1.58 0.79 42.96
CA ASN A 50 -2.15 0.03 44.06
C ASN A 50 -3.22 -1.02 43.70
N GLY A 51 -3.25 -2.12 44.45
CA GLY A 51 -4.07 -3.29 44.21
C GLY A 51 -5.58 -3.06 44.23
N LYS A 52 -6.24 -3.53 43.17
CA LYS A 52 -7.51 -4.25 43.29
C LYS A 52 -7.30 -5.60 42.62
N LYS A 53 -7.44 -6.66 43.41
CA LYS A 53 -7.38 -8.06 42.98
C LYS A 53 -8.59 -8.28 42.06
N ALA A 54 -8.44 -7.94 40.78
CA ALA A 54 -9.41 -8.31 39.77
C ALA A 54 -9.35 -9.84 39.69
N THR A 55 -10.41 -10.50 40.10
CA THR A 55 -10.68 -11.87 39.68
C THR A 55 -10.63 -11.83 38.15
N ALA A 56 -9.53 -12.32 37.58
CA ALA A 56 -9.41 -12.49 36.15
C ALA A 56 -10.49 -13.52 35.76
N ASN A 57 -11.66 -13.03 35.35
CA ASN A 57 -12.65 -13.86 34.70
C ASN A 57 -11.95 -14.42 33.46
N ALA A 58 -11.61 -15.71 33.51
CA ALA A 58 -11.03 -16.41 32.39
C ALA A 58 -12.02 -16.28 31.23
N LEU A 59 -11.57 -15.68 30.12
CA LEU A 59 -12.35 -15.57 28.89
C LEU A 59 -12.91 -16.94 28.55
N THR A 60 -14.20 -16.97 28.25
CA THR A 60 -14.86 -18.15 27.70
C THR A 60 -14.14 -18.58 26.41
N PRO A 61 -14.23 -19.86 26.03
CA PRO A 61 -13.65 -20.34 24.76
C PRO A 61 -14.08 -19.48 23.55
N ALA A 62 -15.34 -19.03 23.52
CA ALA A 62 -15.87 -18.16 22.47
C ALA A 62 -15.21 -16.77 22.44
N GLU A 63 -15.04 -16.13 23.59
CA GLU A 63 -14.38 -14.82 23.68
C GLU A 63 -12.90 -14.89 23.27
N ARG A 64 -12.21 -15.98 23.63
CA ARG A 64 -10.83 -16.21 23.19
C ARG A 64 -10.74 -16.36 21.67
N LEU A 65 -11.66 -17.11 21.05
CA LEU A 65 -11.73 -17.25 19.61
C LEU A 65 -11.99 -15.89 18.92
N ALA A 66 -12.89 -15.08 19.49
CA ALA A 66 -13.15 -13.74 19.00
C ALA A 66 -11.91 -12.84 19.09
N GLU A 67 -11.18 -12.88 20.21
CA GLU A 67 -9.93 -12.11 20.37
C GLU A 67 -8.85 -12.53 19.36
N MET A 68 -8.69 -13.84 19.14
CA MET A 68 -7.76 -14.35 18.12
C MET A 68 -8.17 -13.89 16.72
N ARG A 69 -9.47 -13.93 16.39
CA ARG A 69 -9.99 -13.43 15.12
C ARG A 69 -9.67 -11.95 14.92
N ARG A 70 -9.93 -11.11 15.92
CA ARG A 70 -9.59 -9.68 15.88
C ARG A 70 -8.10 -9.43 15.66
N LYS A 71 -7.22 -10.25 16.26
CA LYS A 71 -5.77 -10.17 16.05
C LYS A 71 -5.39 -10.49 14.60
N ILE A 72 -6.02 -11.50 14.00
CA ILE A 72 -5.81 -11.88 12.60
C ILE A 72 -6.31 -10.77 11.68
N ASP A 73 -7.49 -10.22 11.94
CA ASP A 73 -8.08 -9.14 11.12
C ASP A 73 -7.18 -7.89 11.13
N GLY A 74 -6.62 -7.53 12.28
CA GLY A 74 -5.63 -6.45 12.38
C GLY A 74 -4.33 -6.72 11.59
N GLY A 75 -3.90 -7.98 11.51
CA GLY A 75 -2.76 -8.39 10.67
C GLY A 75 -3.07 -8.28 9.17
N LYS A 76 -4.25 -8.74 8.75
CA LYS A 76 -4.74 -8.62 7.37
C LYS A 76 -4.81 -7.15 6.93
N PHE A 77 -5.38 -6.28 7.77
CA PHE A 77 -5.45 -4.85 7.48
C PHE A 77 -4.06 -4.23 7.27
N ARG A 78 -3.08 -4.56 8.12
CA ARG A 78 -1.70 -4.05 7.98
C ARG A 78 -1.05 -4.50 6.69
N MET A 79 -1.24 -5.77 6.31
CA MET A 79 -0.72 -6.31 5.06
C MET A 79 -1.35 -5.61 3.85
N LEU A 80 -2.68 -5.46 3.83
CA LEU A 80 -3.39 -4.77 2.75
C LEU A 80 -2.95 -3.31 2.64
N ASN A 81 -2.81 -2.63 3.76
CA ASN A 81 -2.35 -1.25 3.79
C ASN A 81 -0.91 -1.11 3.23
N GLU A 82 0.00 -2.01 3.59
CA GLU A 82 1.35 -2.05 3.00
C GLU A 82 1.29 -2.26 1.48
N GLN A 83 0.46 -3.21 1.02
CA GLN A 83 0.27 -3.48 -0.41
C GLN A 83 -0.23 -2.24 -1.14
N LEU A 84 -1.20 -1.50 -0.57
CA LEU A 84 -1.72 -0.27 -1.18
C LEU A 84 -0.70 0.87 -1.23
N TYR A 85 0.22 0.96 -0.27
CA TYR A 85 1.30 1.94 -0.32
C TYR A 85 2.43 1.59 -1.29
N THR A 86 2.50 0.33 -1.73
CA THR A 86 3.61 -0.19 -2.55
C THR A 86 3.19 -0.63 -3.95
N SER A 87 1.90 -0.57 -4.27
CA SER A 87 1.34 -0.90 -5.59
C SER A 87 0.89 0.35 -6.34
N THR A 88 0.70 0.21 -7.65
CA THR A 88 0.09 1.27 -8.45
C THR A 88 -1.43 1.29 -8.24
N GLY A 89 -2.07 2.41 -8.60
CA GLY A 89 -3.54 2.52 -8.51
C GLY A 89 -4.26 1.48 -9.38
N ASP A 90 -3.74 1.19 -10.57
CA ASP A 90 -4.33 0.21 -11.50
C ASP A 90 -4.21 -1.23 -10.97
N ASP A 91 -3.07 -1.56 -10.35
CA ASP A 91 -2.85 -2.87 -9.71
C ASP A 91 -3.76 -3.07 -8.50
N ALA A 92 -3.85 -2.04 -7.64
CA ALA A 92 -4.73 -2.04 -6.48
C ALA A 92 -6.20 -2.15 -6.89
N PHE A 93 -6.60 -1.41 -7.92
CA PHE A 93 -7.96 -1.49 -8.48
C PHE A 93 -8.26 -2.89 -9.00
N SER A 94 -7.37 -3.48 -9.79
CA SER A 94 -7.54 -4.84 -10.32
C SER A 94 -7.65 -5.87 -9.19
N THR A 95 -6.80 -5.77 -8.16
CA THR A 95 -6.82 -6.65 -6.99
C THR A 95 -8.17 -6.61 -6.27
N PHE A 96 -8.76 -5.43 -6.08
CA PHE A 96 -10.08 -5.30 -5.44
C PHE A 96 -11.25 -5.70 -6.33
N GLN A 97 -11.10 -5.64 -7.66
CA GLN A 97 -12.09 -6.17 -8.58
C GLN A 97 -12.09 -7.71 -8.60
N GLU A 98 -10.92 -8.32 -8.49
CA GLU A 98 -10.76 -9.77 -8.41
C GLU A 98 -11.32 -10.34 -7.10
N ASP A 99 -11.07 -9.66 -5.98
CA ASP A 99 -11.59 -10.05 -4.67
C ASP A 99 -12.25 -8.85 -3.95
N PRO A 100 -13.58 -8.67 -4.14
CA PRO A 100 -14.33 -7.60 -3.51
C PRO A 100 -14.34 -7.67 -1.97
N GLU A 101 -14.15 -8.85 -1.36
CA GLU A 101 -14.13 -8.96 0.10
C GLU A 101 -12.93 -8.23 0.71
N LEU A 102 -11.81 -8.14 -0.03
CA LEU A 102 -10.62 -7.39 0.41
C LEU A 102 -10.93 -5.92 0.63
N PHE A 103 -11.84 -5.35 -0.16
CA PHE A 103 -12.26 -3.95 -0.01
C PHE A 103 -12.95 -3.75 1.35
N ASP A 104 -13.88 -4.64 1.70
CA ASP A 104 -14.62 -4.56 2.97
C ASP A 104 -13.70 -4.80 4.16
N VAL A 105 -12.81 -5.79 4.08
CA VAL A 105 -11.81 -6.09 5.12
C VAL A 105 -10.88 -4.89 5.34
N TYR A 106 -10.39 -4.28 4.26
CA TYR A 106 -9.55 -3.09 4.34
C TYR A 106 -10.30 -1.93 5.02
N HIS A 107 -11.52 -1.63 4.59
CA HIS A 107 -12.29 -0.51 5.13
C HIS A 107 -12.78 -0.74 6.56
N GLN A 108 -13.03 -1.99 6.96
CA GLN A 108 -13.30 -2.32 8.36
C GLN A 108 -12.10 -1.99 9.23
N GLY A 109 -10.90 -2.45 8.85
CA GLY A 109 -9.68 -2.13 9.59
C GLY A 109 -9.37 -0.64 9.62
N PHE A 110 -9.62 0.08 8.53
CA PHE A 110 -9.47 1.53 8.46
C PHE A 110 -10.41 2.25 9.44
N ARG A 111 -11.70 1.89 9.47
CA ARG A 111 -12.69 2.47 10.40
C ARG A 111 -12.28 2.27 11.86
N GLU A 112 -11.90 1.04 12.23
CA GLU A 112 -11.45 0.74 13.61
C GLU A 112 -10.23 1.56 14.06
N MET A 113 -9.39 2.01 13.12
CA MET A 113 -8.25 2.89 13.40
C MET A 113 -8.65 4.37 13.39
N ALA A 114 -9.50 4.79 12.45
CA ALA A 114 -10.00 6.15 12.33
C ALA A 114 -10.86 6.56 13.54
N ASP A 115 -11.67 5.64 14.10
CA ASP A 115 -12.50 5.87 15.28
C ASP A 115 -11.68 6.24 16.54
N LYS A 116 -10.38 5.92 16.55
CA LYS A 116 -9.47 6.24 17.66
C LYS A 116 -8.80 7.60 17.49
N TRP A 117 -8.96 8.25 16.35
CA TRP A 117 -8.37 9.56 16.12
C TRP A 117 -9.14 10.61 16.93
N PRO A 118 -8.45 11.55 17.59
CA PRO A 118 -9.12 12.59 18.38
C PRO A 118 -9.97 13.53 17.52
N ILE A 119 -9.63 13.66 16.23
CA ILE A 119 -10.32 14.47 15.23
C ILE A 119 -10.30 13.69 13.92
N ASN A 120 -11.45 13.56 13.25
CA ASN A 120 -11.51 12.99 11.91
C ASN A 120 -11.12 14.08 10.89
N PRO A 121 -10.08 13.88 10.07
CA PRO A 121 -9.63 14.88 9.12
C PRO A 121 -10.72 15.25 8.09
N LEU A 122 -11.66 14.34 7.78
CA LEU A 122 -12.76 14.65 6.87
C LEU A 122 -13.64 15.78 7.39
N ASP A 123 -13.87 15.86 8.70
CA ASP A 123 -14.67 16.94 9.29
C ASP A 123 -13.99 18.30 9.07
N THR A 124 -12.68 18.38 9.27
CA THR A 124 -11.87 19.58 9.00
C THR A 124 -11.95 20.02 7.54
N PHE A 125 -11.89 19.07 6.59
CA PHE A 125 -11.99 19.39 5.16
C PHE A 125 -13.40 19.82 4.76
N ILE A 126 -14.44 19.19 5.33
CA ILE A 126 -15.84 19.58 5.11
C ILE A 126 -16.05 21.03 5.57
N ASP A 127 -15.58 21.38 6.77
CA ASP A 127 -15.68 22.73 7.31
C ASP A 127 -14.89 23.73 6.46
N TYR A 128 -13.70 23.36 5.99
CA TYR A 128 -12.91 24.17 5.07
C TYR A 128 -13.67 24.49 3.78
N VAL A 129 -14.23 23.47 3.11
CA VAL A 129 -14.97 23.67 1.85
C VAL A 129 -16.21 24.53 2.05
N LYS A 130 -16.97 24.31 3.13
CA LYS A 130 -18.13 25.14 3.49
C LYS A 130 -17.74 26.59 3.76
N CYS A 131 -16.63 26.81 4.46
CA CYS A 131 -16.12 28.14 4.79
C CYS A 131 -15.57 28.89 3.57
N VAL A 132 -14.85 28.22 2.67
CA VAL A 132 -14.37 28.80 1.40
C VAL A 132 -15.55 29.23 0.52
N GLY A 133 -16.60 28.39 0.42
CA GLY A 133 -17.83 28.77 -0.27
C GLY A 133 -18.54 29.99 0.34
N CYS A 134 -18.41 30.19 1.66
CA CYS A 134 -18.97 31.34 2.37
C CYS A 134 -18.19 32.64 2.12
N ARG A 135 -16.87 32.55 1.88
CA ARG A 135 -15.99 33.72 1.67
C ARG A 135 -16.03 34.27 0.23
N LEU A 136 -16.51 33.50 -0.74
CA LEU A 136 -16.64 33.91 -2.15
C LEU A 136 -17.97 34.61 -2.48
N LEU A 137 -18.88 34.75 -1.50
CA LEU A 137 -20.22 35.35 -1.67
C LEU A 137 -20.39 36.71 -0.94
N LEU A 138 -19.31 37.32 -0.45
CA LEU A 138 -19.26 38.67 0.15
C LEU A 138 -18.27 39.54 -0.62
#